data_AF-A0A9E4MAV0-F1
#
_entry.id   AF-A0A9E4MAV0-F1
#
_cell.length_a   1.000
_cell.length_b   1.000
_cell.length_c   1.000
_cell.angle_alpha   90.00
_cell.angle_beta   90.00
_cell.angle_gamma   90.00
#
_symmetry.space_group_name_H-M   'P 1'
#
loop_
_entity.id
_entity.type
_entity.pdbx_description
1 polymer ?
#
loop_
_entity_poly.entity_id
_entity_poly.type
_entity_poly.pdbx_seq_one_letter_code
_entity_poly.pdbx_strand_id
1 'polypeptide(L)'
;VGYNTYQILQIPGYVIMLYEWNHLYRYIPLDGRPHLPPDIRLGMGDSRGHWEGDTLVVDVTNFTANTWPVGHGAPPEGAPASALTSGHGVFHSGDLHVVERFTFVDADTIRYTATIEDPNVFTQPWTIEFNALRRAPEGHMLFEYACHEGNGRNLELMTGVDVGAARVQIP
;
A
#
# COMPACT_ATOMS: atom_id res chain seq x y z
N VAL A 1 -12.14 -4.85 11.96
CA VAL A 1 -11.77 -3.71 11.08
C VAL A 1 -10.62 -4.18 10.23
N GLY A 2 -10.82 -4.29 8.92
CA GLY A 2 -9.79 -4.83 8.03
C GLY A 2 -8.80 -3.73 7.70
N TYR A 3 -7.57 -3.81 8.24
CA TYR A 3 -6.53 -2.79 8.08
C TYR A 3 -6.05 -2.52 6.63
N ASN A 4 -6.73 -3.07 5.62
CA ASN A 4 -6.33 -3.05 4.21
C ASN A 4 -7.48 -2.70 3.25
N THR A 5 -8.56 -2.10 3.72
CA THR A 5 -9.62 -1.60 2.83
C THR A 5 -9.11 -0.39 2.03
N TYR A 6 -9.49 -0.30 0.76
CA TYR A 6 -9.32 0.88 -0.05
C TYR A 6 -10.58 1.16 -0.86
N GLN A 7 -10.79 2.42 -1.21
CA GLN A 7 -11.83 2.87 -2.12
C GLN A 7 -11.20 3.31 -3.43
N ILE A 8 -11.72 2.79 -4.54
CA ILE A 8 -11.31 3.19 -5.88
C ILE A 8 -12.34 4.17 -6.42
N LEU A 9 -11.90 5.38 -6.71
CA LEU A 9 -12.70 6.42 -7.35
C LEU A 9 -12.18 6.64 -8.77
N GLN A 10 -13.08 6.64 -9.75
CA GLN A 10 -12.74 6.96 -11.13
C GLN A 10 -13.41 8.28 -11.53
N ILE A 11 -12.60 9.24 -11.94
CA ILE A 11 -13.03 10.54 -12.46
C ILE A 11 -12.41 10.75 -13.85
N PRO A 12 -12.87 11.73 -14.65
CA PRO A 12 -12.23 12.01 -15.93
C PRO A 12 -10.71 12.22 -15.79
N GLY A 13 -9.93 11.41 -16.51
CA GLY A 13 -8.46 11.48 -16.55
C GLY A 13 -7.73 10.83 -15.38
N TYR A 14 -8.41 10.30 -14.35
CA TYR A 14 -7.74 9.68 -13.20
C TYR A 14 -8.49 8.48 -12.63
N VAL A 15 -7.71 7.51 -12.17
CA VAL A 15 -8.13 6.58 -11.11
C VAL A 15 -7.46 7.05 -9.81
N ILE A 16 -8.22 7.04 -8.72
CA ILE A 16 -7.76 7.44 -7.39
C ILE A 16 -8.00 6.28 -6.44
N MET A 17 -6.95 5.86 -5.73
CA MET A 17 -7.06 4.86 -4.67
C MET A 17 -6.92 5.57 -3.32
N LEU A 18 -7.94 5.44 -2.48
CA LEU A 18 -7.94 5.92 -1.10
C LEU A 18 -7.70 4.73 -0.19
N TYR A 19 -6.64 4.76 0.61
CA TYR A 19 -6.29 3.71 1.55
C TYR A 19 -6.84 4.05 2.93
N GLU A 20 -7.52 3.09 3.58
CA GLU A 20 -7.94 3.25 4.98
C GLU A 20 -6.70 3.46 5.86
N TRP A 21 -5.69 2.59 5.68
CA TRP A 21 -4.43 2.68 6.40
C TRP A 21 -3.69 3.99 6.09
N ASN A 22 -3.29 4.72 7.13
CA ASN A 22 -2.60 6.01 7.08
C ASN A 22 -3.33 7.14 6.32
N HIS A 23 -4.59 6.94 5.89
CA HIS A 23 -5.33 7.90 5.05
C HIS A 23 -4.58 8.36 3.80
N LEU A 24 -3.76 7.46 3.23
CA LEU A 24 -3.02 7.78 2.02
C LEU A 24 -3.96 7.77 0.82
N TYR A 25 -3.61 8.57 -0.18
CA TYR A 25 -4.28 8.54 -1.47
C TYR A 25 -3.24 8.46 -2.59
N ARG A 26 -3.58 7.75 -3.66
CA ARG A 26 -2.75 7.61 -4.85
C ARG A 26 -3.52 8.07 -6.07
N TYR A 27 -2.93 9.01 -6.83
CA TYR A 27 -3.43 9.44 -8.12
C TYR A 27 -2.77 8.63 -9.24
N ILE A 28 -3.59 8.09 -10.15
CA ILE A 28 -3.16 7.37 -11.34
C ILE A 28 -3.71 8.12 -12.55
N PRO A 29 -2.93 9.04 -13.16
CA PRO A 29 -3.29 9.71 -14.40
C PRO A 29 -3.49 8.71 -15.54
N LEU A 30 -4.51 8.95 -16.35
CA LEU A 30 -4.90 8.11 -17.49
C LEU A 30 -4.74 8.80 -18.86
N ASP A 31 -4.08 9.96 -18.89
CA ASP A 31 -4.02 10.84 -20.06
C ASP A 31 -2.75 10.67 -20.91
N GLY A 32 -1.95 9.63 -20.62
CA GLY A 32 -0.75 9.30 -21.38
C GLY A 32 0.41 10.30 -21.21
N ARG A 33 0.33 11.22 -20.23
CA ARG A 33 1.45 12.12 -19.93
C ARG A 33 2.70 11.32 -19.51
N PRO A 34 3.92 11.80 -19.81
CA PRO A 34 5.14 11.11 -19.39
C PRO A 34 5.28 11.04 -17.86
N HIS A 35 6.11 10.12 -17.39
CA HIS A 35 6.57 10.12 -16.00
C HIS A 35 7.30 11.42 -15.65
N LEU A 36 7.33 11.73 -14.35
CA LEU A 36 8.11 12.83 -13.81
C LEU A 36 9.61 12.64 -14.11
N PRO A 37 10.39 13.73 -14.18
CA PRO A 37 11.85 13.64 -14.24
C PRO A 37 12.43 12.67 -13.20
N PRO A 38 13.42 11.84 -13.56
CA PRO A 38 13.90 10.73 -12.72
C PRO A 38 14.62 11.17 -11.44
N ASP A 39 14.90 12.45 -11.26
CA ASP A 39 15.45 13.04 -10.03
C ASP A 39 14.36 13.34 -8.98
N ILE A 40 13.08 13.37 -9.37
CA ILE A 40 11.95 13.50 -8.44
C ILE A 40 11.59 12.12 -7.91
N ARG A 41 11.81 11.88 -6.61
CA ARG A 41 11.55 10.58 -5.95
C ARG A 41 10.38 10.64 -4.97
N LEU A 42 9.46 9.68 -5.06
CA LEU A 42 8.19 9.66 -4.34
C LEU A 42 8.05 8.37 -3.51
N GLY A 43 7.35 8.46 -2.37
CA GLY A 43 7.10 7.30 -1.49
C GLY A 43 6.30 6.17 -2.14
N MET A 44 5.24 6.52 -2.88
CA MET A 44 4.41 5.55 -3.60
C MET A 44 4.77 5.45 -5.09
N GLY A 45 5.91 6.02 -5.49
CA GLY A 45 6.30 6.16 -6.89
C GLY A 45 5.43 7.13 -7.69
N ASP A 46 5.81 7.35 -8.95
CA ASP A 46 5.05 8.10 -9.93
C ASP A 46 4.29 7.13 -10.84
N SER A 47 2.96 7.19 -10.82
CA SER A 47 2.09 6.23 -11.51
C SER A 47 1.61 6.75 -12.85
N ARG A 48 1.50 5.90 -13.88
CA ARG A 48 0.81 6.19 -15.14
C ARG A 48 -0.05 5.00 -15.53
N GLY A 49 -1.34 5.25 -15.77
CA GLY A 49 -2.30 4.21 -16.06
C GLY A 49 -2.82 4.24 -17.49
N HIS A 50 -3.18 3.07 -18.00
CA HIS A 50 -3.98 2.91 -19.21
C HIS A 50 -4.84 1.65 -19.11
N TRP A 51 -5.91 1.62 -19.91
CA TRP A 51 -6.80 0.46 -19.97
C TRP A 51 -6.45 -0.46 -21.13
N GLU A 52 -6.34 -1.75 -20.83
CA GLU A 52 -6.24 -2.86 -21.79
C GLU A 52 -7.47 -3.76 -21.62
N GLY A 53 -8.55 -3.47 -22.36
CA GLY A 53 -9.81 -4.19 -22.19
C GLY A 53 -10.41 -3.95 -20.80
N ASP A 54 -10.47 -5.02 -19.99
CA ASP A 54 -10.99 -5.04 -18.62
C ASP A 54 -9.89 -4.84 -17.55
N THR A 55 -8.66 -4.54 -17.98
CA THR A 55 -7.50 -4.43 -17.11
C THR A 55 -6.97 -3.00 -17.07
N LEU A 56 -6.91 -2.40 -15.88
CA LEU A 56 -6.11 -1.19 -15.66
C LEU A 56 -4.67 -1.61 -15.46
N VAL A 57 -3.80 -1.21 -16.38
CA VAL A 57 -2.36 -1.37 -16.27
C VAL A 57 -1.78 -0.08 -15.71
N VAL A 58 -0.92 -0.19 -14.71
CA VAL A 58 -0.29 0.95 -14.06
C VAL A 58 1.22 0.75 -14.07
N ASP A 59 1.92 1.61 -14.79
CA ASP A 59 3.37 1.72 -14.77
C ASP A 59 3.78 2.63 -13.62
N VAL A 60 4.75 2.19 -12.81
CA VAL A 60 5.20 2.92 -11.62
C VAL A 60 6.71 2.97 -11.57
N THR A 61 7.23 4.19 -11.51
CA THR A 61 8.68 4.48 -11.43
C THR A 61 8.95 5.50 -10.31
N ASN A 62 10.16 6.06 -10.27
CA ASN A 62 10.50 7.20 -9.40
C ASN A 62 10.31 6.94 -7.90
N PHE A 63 10.51 5.71 -7.43
CA PHE A 63 10.46 5.40 -6.01
C PHE A 63 11.64 6.01 -5.25
N THR A 64 11.40 6.41 -4.01
CA THR A 64 12.47 6.57 -3.02
C THR A 64 12.95 5.20 -2.55
N ALA A 65 14.23 5.05 -2.19
CA ALA A 65 14.76 3.79 -1.66
C ALA A 65 14.37 3.53 -0.19
N ASN A 66 13.63 4.44 0.44
CA ASN A 66 13.24 4.36 1.86
C ASN A 66 11.85 3.75 2.07
N THR A 67 11.44 2.84 1.19
CA THR A 67 10.13 2.19 1.22
C THR A 67 10.25 0.69 1.05
N TRP A 68 9.11 -0.01 1.14
CA TRP A 68 9.03 -1.45 0.94
C TRP A 68 7.89 -1.75 -0.05
N PRO A 69 8.16 -2.28 -1.26
CA PRO A 69 7.14 -2.59 -2.25
C PRO A 69 6.27 -3.78 -1.81
N VAL A 70 6.82 -4.65 -0.96
CA VAL A 70 6.12 -5.79 -0.37
C VAL A 70 6.57 -5.93 1.09
N GLY A 71 5.62 -6.08 2.01
CA GLY A 71 5.89 -6.69 3.33
C GLY A 71 5.83 -5.80 4.57
N HIS A 72 5.27 -4.58 4.51
CA HIS A 72 5.11 -3.72 5.71
C HIS A 72 4.06 -4.28 6.71
N GLY A 73 4.40 -5.36 7.39
CA GLY A 73 3.60 -5.96 8.46
C GLY A 73 4.09 -5.54 9.85
N ALA A 74 3.20 -5.57 10.84
CA ALA A 74 3.59 -5.47 12.23
C ALA A 74 4.63 -6.57 12.56
N PRO A 75 5.64 -6.30 13.40
CA PRO A 75 6.59 -7.31 13.82
C PRO A 75 5.84 -8.52 14.42
N PRO A 76 6.29 -9.76 14.15
CA PRO A 76 5.72 -10.92 14.79
C PRO A 76 5.83 -10.80 16.31
N GLU A 77 4.96 -11.50 17.03
CA GLU A 77 4.98 -11.50 18.49
C GLU A 77 6.36 -11.96 19.02
N GLY A 78 6.94 -11.17 19.93
CA GLY A 78 8.30 -11.39 20.45
C GLY A 78 9.43 -10.74 19.64
N ALA A 79 9.15 -10.08 18.52
CA ALA A 79 10.18 -9.30 17.81
C ALA A 79 10.62 -8.07 18.64
N PRO A 80 11.91 -7.69 18.61
CA PRO A 80 12.42 -6.55 19.36
C PRO A 80 11.79 -5.24 18.84
N ALA A 81 11.66 -4.22 19.70
CA ALA A 81 11.11 -2.92 19.33
C ALA A 81 11.86 -2.24 18.17
N SER A 82 13.14 -2.57 17.94
CA SER A 82 13.91 -2.12 16.78
C SER A 82 13.35 -2.61 15.43
N ALA A 83 12.54 -3.66 15.42
CA ALA A 83 11.83 -4.13 14.23
C ALA A 83 10.74 -3.15 13.78
N LEU A 84 10.19 -2.32 14.69
CA LEU A 84 9.24 -1.26 14.35
C LEU A 84 9.88 -0.13 13.54
N THR A 85 11.19 0.10 13.72
CA THR A 85 11.93 1.17 13.04
C THR A 85 12.74 0.68 11.84
N SER A 86 13.09 -0.61 11.81
CA SER A 86 13.87 -1.20 10.71
C SER A 86 13.01 -1.62 9.52
N GLY A 87 11.69 -1.74 9.71
CA GLY A 87 10.77 -2.25 8.70
C GLY A 87 10.96 -3.75 8.44
N HIS A 88 9.89 -4.41 8.04
CA HIS A 88 9.98 -5.73 7.41
C HIS A 88 9.50 -5.54 5.96
N GLY A 89 10.23 -6.08 5.00
CA GLY A 89 9.86 -5.96 3.60
C GLY A 89 10.95 -6.40 2.62
N VAL A 90 10.60 -6.41 1.34
CA VAL A 90 11.55 -6.67 0.26
C VAL A 90 12.34 -5.40 0.00
N PHE A 91 13.65 -5.42 0.23
CA PHE A 91 14.51 -4.27 -0.05
C PHE A 91 14.52 -3.93 -1.55
N HIS A 92 14.66 -2.65 -1.88
CA HIS A 92 14.82 -2.15 -3.25
C HIS A 92 15.69 -0.88 -3.28
N SER A 93 16.24 -0.57 -4.45
CA SER A 93 16.94 0.67 -4.76
C SER A 93 15.98 1.73 -5.32
N GLY A 94 16.51 2.90 -5.67
CA GLY A 94 15.74 3.92 -6.38
C GLY A 94 15.35 3.51 -7.81
N ASP A 95 15.95 2.46 -8.37
CA ASP A 95 15.68 2.00 -9.74
C ASP A 95 14.57 0.93 -9.80
N LEU A 96 13.79 0.82 -8.72
CA LEU A 96 12.58 0.00 -8.69
C LEU A 96 11.60 0.46 -9.79
N HIS A 97 11.14 -0.50 -10.58
CA HIS A 97 10.07 -0.36 -11.55
C HIS A 97 9.01 -1.41 -11.24
N VAL A 98 7.75 -0.98 -11.20
CA VAL A 98 6.62 -1.87 -10.94
C VAL A 98 5.56 -1.67 -12.01
N VAL A 99 5.14 -2.77 -12.63
CA VAL A 99 3.97 -2.79 -13.50
C VAL A 99 2.86 -3.54 -12.79
N GLU A 100 1.84 -2.81 -12.35
CA GLU A 100 0.66 -3.35 -11.72
C GLU A 100 -0.45 -3.57 -12.74
N ARG A 101 -1.26 -4.61 -12.55
CA ARG A 101 -2.43 -4.91 -13.38
C ARG A 101 -3.62 -5.21 -12.48
N PHE A 102 -4.68 -4.42 -12.64
CA PHE A 102 -5.96 -4.58 -11.96
C PHE A 102 -6.99 -5.06 -12.97
N THR A 103 -7.25 -6.35 -13.01
CA THR A 103 -8.17 -6.99 -13.97
C THR A 103 -9.51 -7.28 -13.31
N PHE A 104 -10.60 -6.74 -13.85
CA PHE A 104 -11.94 -7.13 -13.44
C PHE A 104 -12.20 -8.59 -13.87
N VAL A 105 -12.43 -9.49 -12.92
CA VAL A 105 -12.73 -10.90 -13.25
C VAL A 105 -14.21 -11.21 -13.15
N ASP A 106 -14.95 -10.43 -12.35
CA ASP A 106 -16.40 -10.39 -12.28
C ASP A 106 -16.84 -9.03 -11.69
N ALA A 107 -18.13 -8.86 -11.40
CA ALA A 107 -18.70 -7.59 -10.91
C ALA A 107 -18.15 -7.13 -9.55
N ASP A 108 -17.60 -8.06 -8.76
CA ASP A 108 -17.21 -7.84 -7.38
C ASP A 108 -15.76 -8.18 -7.10
N THR A 109 -14.99 -8.62 -8.09
CA THR A 109 -13.64 -9.13 -7.87
C THR A 109 -12.67 -8.53 -8.89
N ILE A 110 -11.57 -7.99 -8.37
CA ILE A 110 -10.40 -7.59 -9.15
C ILE A 110 -9.26 -8.55 -8.83
N ARG A 111 -8.66 -9.13 -9.87
CA ARG A 111 -7.36 -9.79 -9.78
C ARG A 111 -6.29 -8.74 -9.87
N TYR A 112 -5.37 -8.75 -8.92
CA TYR A 112 -4.22 -7.89 -8.91
C TYR A 112 -2.96 -8.70 -9.18
N THR A 113 -2.19 -8.29 -10.18
CA THR A 113 -0.80 -8.75 -10.36
C THR A 113 0.14 -7.57 -10.35
N ALA A 114 1.37 -7.78 -9.90
CA ALA A 114 2.42 -6.80 -10.04
C ALA A 114 3.73 -7.48 -10.41
N THR A 115 4.31 -7.05 -11.52
CA THR A 115 5.68 -7.42 -11.90
C THR A 115 6.62 -6.37 -11.34
N ILE A 116 7.62 -6.84 -10.61
CA ILE A 116 8.56 -6.02 -9.85
C ILE A 116 9.96 -6.25 -10.43
N GLU A 117 10.62 -5.16 -10.78
CA GLU A 117 11.98 -5.14 -11.34
C GLU A 117 12.84 -4.12 -10.60
N ASP A 118 14.07 -4.53 -10.27
CA ASP A 118 15.10 -3.63 -9.77
C ASP A 118 16.46 -4.24 -10.15
N PRO A 119 17.17 -3.69 -11.16
CA PRO A 119 18.41 -4.28 -11.66
C PRO A 119 19.58 -4.20 -10.67
N ASN A 120 19.48 -3.36 -9.63
CA ASN A 120 20.53 -3.24 -8.60
C ASN A 120 20.32 -4.23 -7.45
N VAL A 121 19.13 -4.83 -7.32
CA VAL A 121 18.77 -5.66 -6.18
C VAL A 121 18.35 -7.07 -6.58
N PHE A 122 17.58 -7.23 -7.66
CA PHE A 122 17.05 -8.51 -8.09
C PHE A 122 17.82 -9.05 -9.30
N THR A 123 18.02 -10.37 -9.35
CA THR A 123 18.68 -11.03 -10.49
C THR A 123 17.79 -11.16 -11.72
N GLN A 124 16.48 -11.04 -11.55
CA GLN A 124 15.47 -11.04 -12.62
C GLN A 124 14.16 -10.43 -12.09
N PRO A 125 13.28 -9.90 -12.98
CA PRO A 125 11.94 -9.52 -12.61
C PRO A 125 11.14 -10.69 -12.03
N TRP A 126 10.23 -10.41 -11.10
CA TRP A 126 9.36 -11.39 -10.48
C TRP A 126 7.96 -10.83 -10.31
N THR A 127 6.96 -11.71 -10.21
CA THR A 127 5.55 -11.32 -10.19
C THR A 127 4.86 -11.84 -8.94
N ILE A 128 4.08 -10.96 -8.31
CA ILE A 128 3.08 -11.34 -7.31
C ILE A 128 1.69 -11.35 -7.95
N GLU A 129 0.83 -12.22 -7.44
CA GLU A 129 -0.57 -12.29 -7.83
C GLU A 129 -1.44 -12.53 -6.60
N PHE A 130 -2.54 -11.78 -6.51
CA PHE A 130 -3.59 -12.02 -5.55
C PHE A 130 -4.97 -11.85 -6.19
N ASN A 131 -5.86 -12.83 -5.99
CA ASN A 131 -7.30 -12.64 -6.20
C ASN A 131 -7.91 -11.93 -4.96
N ALA A 132 -7.36 -10.79 -4.56
CA ALA A 132 -7.54 -10.24 -3.21
C ALA A 132 -8.46 -9.03 -3.10
N LEU A 133 -8.92 -8.46 -4.22
CA LEU A 133 -9.63 -7.19 -4.20
C LEU A 133 -11.12 -7.43 -4.44
N ARG A 134 -11.84 -7.81 -3.37
CA ARG A 134 -13.29 -8.04 -3.41
C ARG A 134 -14.05 -6.78 -2.98
N ARG A 135 -15.16 -6.48 -3.66
CA ARG A 135 -16.07 -5.39 -3.31
C ARG A 135 -16.51 -5.54 -1.86
N ALA A 136 -16.39 -4.45 -1.10
CA ALA A 136 -16.88 -4.41 0.27
C ALA A 136 -18.41 -4.55 0.31
N PRO A 137 -18.98 -5.10 1.41
CA PRO A 137 -20.42 -5.18 1.58
C PRO A 137 -21.10 -3.80 1.46
N GLU A 138 -22.38 -3.81 1.09
CA GLU A 138 -23.19 -2.59 1.06
C GLU A 138 -23.16 -1.87 2.42
N GLY A 139 -23.03 -0.54 2.38
CA GLY A 139 -22.93 0.30 3.57
C GLY A 139 -21.54 0.31 4.22
N HIS A 140 -20.56 -0.43 3.70
CA HIS A 140 -19.18 -0.28 4.15
C HIS A 140 -18.62 1.08 3.74
N MET A 141 -17.94 1.74 4.68
CA MET A 141 -17.24 3.00 4.48
C MET A 141 -15.81 2.85 4.95
N LEU A 142 -14.89 3.61 4.33
CA LEU A 142 -13.54 3.75 4.87
C LEU A 142 -13.64 4.45 6.23
N PHE A 143 -13.10 3.81 7.26
CA PHE A 143 -13.06 4.37 8.60
C PHE A 143 -11.83 5.23 8.81
N GLU A 144 -11.86 6.05 9.87
CA GLU A 144 -10.68 6.76 10.31
C GLU A 144 -9.61 5.74 10.80
N TYR A 145 -8.41 5.83 10.25
CA TYR A 145 -7.22 5.20 10.82
C TYR A 145 -6.63 6.10 11.92
N ALA A 146 -7.00 5.81 13.16
CA ALA A 146 -6.46 6.47 14.33
C ALA A 146 -5.18 5.75 14.81
N CYS A 147 -4.00 6.33 14.56
CA CYS A 147 -2.73 5.78 15.06
C CYS A 147 -2.65 5.69 16.61
N HIS A 148 -3.54 6.33 17.36
CA HIS A 148 -3.49 6.30 18.83
C HIS A 148 -4.45 5.27 19.44
N GLU A 149 -5.61 5.04 18.81
CA GLU A 149 -6.62 4.11 19.32
C GLU A 149 -6.38 2.70 18.75
N GLY A 150 -6.04 1.74 19.62
CA GLY A 150 -5.78 0.35 19.23
C GLY A 150 -4.31 -0.02 19.05
N ASN A 151 -3.40 0.95 19.13
CA ASN A 151 -1.94 0.70 19.15
C ASN A 151 -1.37 0.40 20.54
N GLY A 152 -2.21 -0.03 21.50
CA GLY A 152 -1.78 -0.34 22.87
C GLY A 152 -0.58 -1.29 22.91
N ARG A 153 -0.56 -2.30 22.03
CA ARG A 153 0.58 -3.22 21.87
C ARG A 153 1.86 -2.51 21.37
N ASN A 154 1.75 -1.60 20.41
CA ASN A 154 2.92 -0.85 19.93
C ASN A 154 3.45 0.11 21.00
N LEU A 155 2.55 0.73 21.77
CA LEU A 155 2.92 1.59 22.88
C LEU A 155 3.55 0.80 24.03
N GLU A 156 3.02 -0.39 24.35
CA GLU A 156 3.62 -1.32 25.30
C GLU A 156 5.01 -1.80 24.83
N LEU A 157 5.17 -2.17 23.57
CA LEU A 157 6.47 -2.55 23.00
C LEU A 157 7.50 -1.42 23.07
N MET A 158 7.09 -0.16 22.91
CA MET A 158 7.99 1.00 22.95
C MET A 158 8.31 1.50 24.36
N THR A 159 7.36 1.38 25.29
CA THR A 159 7.44 2.01 26.62
C THR A 159 7.58 1.01 27.76
N GLY A 160 7.29 -0.28 27.51
CA GLY A 160 7.16 -1.32 28.54
C GLY A 160 5.90 -1.20 29.40
N VAL A 161 4.95 -0.34 29.04
CA VAL A 161 3.74 -0.06 29.81
C VAL A 161 2.51 -0.58 29.09
N ASP A 162 1.77 -1.51 29.71
CA ASP A 162 0.45 -1.94 29.25
C ASP A 162 -0.57 -0.81 29.49
N VAL A 163 -0.80 -0.01 28.44
CA VAL A 163 -1.80 1.06 28.44
C VAL A 163 -3.24 0.55 28.26
N GLY A 164 -3.43 -0.70 27.85
CA GLY A 164 -4.75 -1.33 27.75
C GLY A 164 -5.32 -1.71 29.13
N ALA A 165 -4.45 -1.98 30.10
CA ALA A 165 -4.82 -2.18 31.50
C ALA A 165 -5.19 -0.89 32.24
N ALA A 166 -4.81 0.28 31.72
CA ALA A 166 -5.15 1.58 32.29
C ALA A 166 -6.62 1.94 32.00
N ARG A 167 -7.55 1.34 32.75
CA ARG A 167 -8.96 1.76 32.73
C ARG A 167 -9.11 3.06 33.50
N VAL A 168 -9.43 4.15 32.79
CA VAL A 168 -9.95 5.36 33.42
C VAL A 168 -11.38 5.04 33.87
N GLN A 169 -11.60 4.93 35.19
CA GLN A 169 -12.96 5.00 35.72
C GLN A 169 -13.43 6.45 35.61
N ILE A 170 -14.35 6.70 34.69
CA ILE A 170 -15.10 7.94 34.65
C ILE A 170 -16.26 7.79 35.66
N PRO A 171 -16.41 8.72 36.61
CA PRO A 171 -17.48 8.66 37.62
C PRO A 171 -18.89 8.78 37.02
#